data_AF-A0A919MJ16-F1
#
_entry.id   AF-A0A919MJ16-F1
#
_cell.length_a   1.000
_cell.length_b   1.000
_cell.length_c   1.000
_cell.angle_alpha   90.00
_cell.angle_beta   90.00
_cell.angle_gamma   90.00
#
_symmetry.space_group_name_H-M   'P 1'
#
loop_
_entity.id
_entity.type
_entity.pdbx_description
1 polymer ?
#
loop_
_entity_poly.entity_id
_entity_poly.type
_entity_poly.pdbx_seq_one_letter_code
_entity_poly.pdbx_strand_id
1 'polypeptide(L)'
;MPPCVDLYVWVPVCEPQTLNGFIDRFVDVTEPGDERLSAFVRAYIAQDADQADWAVIAELSPNGEPADGFSLYLNAVEHYGAIITITQEGAAVLGLSLDDPDASPEVMRVAEALLNQLRTEFAAPAGCAGTELPPARSRQEWDDDALVQLRVGTLT
;
A
#
# COMPACT_ATOMS: atom_id res chain seq x y z
N MET A 1 -0.40 -14.94 13.86
CA MET A 1 -1.13 -14.71 12.61
C MET A 1 -0.78 -15.84 11.67
N PRO A 2 -1.75 -16.40 10.93
CA PRO A 2 -1.44 -17.17 9.74
C PRO A 2 -0.62 -16.30 8.77
N PRO A 3 0.28 -16.87 7.97
CA PRO A 3 1.04 -16.11 7.00
C PRO A 3 0.11 -15.46 5.98
N CYS A 4 0.38 -14.21 5.62
CA CYS A 4 -0.35 -13.50 4.58
C CYS A 4 0.48 -13.42 3.29
N VAL A 5 -0.19 -13.42 2.16
CA VAL A 5 0.40 -13.01 0.89
C VAL A 5 0.08 -11.54 0.68
N ASP A 6 1.10 -10.71 0.79
CA ASP A 6 1.01 -9.28 0.54
C ASP A 6 1.31 -8.99 -0.92
N LEU A 7 0.51 -8.12 -1.52
CA LEU A 7 0.66 -7.71 -2.90
C LEU A 7 0.61 -6.19 -3.00
N TYR A 8 1.46 -5.64 -3.86
CA TYR A 8 1.66 -4.20 -4.00
C TYR A 8 1.71 -3.79 -5.46
N VAL A 9 1.18 -2.61 -5.76
CA VAL A 9 1.38 -1.91 -7.03
C VAL A 9 2.04 -0.56 -6.81
N TRP A 10 2.96 -0.21 -7.70
CA TRP A 10 3.69 1.05 -7.63
C TRP A 10 3.03 2.09 -8.53
N VAL A 11 2.54 3.18 -7.94
CA VAL A 11 1.92 4.31 -8.61
C VAL A 11 2.92 5.48 -8.60
N PRO A 12 3.53 5.83 -9.76
CA PRO A 12 4.61 6.83 -9.81
C PRO A 12 4.16 8.24 -9.42
N VAL A 13 2.90 8.58 -9.67
CA VAL A 13 2.33 9.90 -9.36
C VAL A 13 1.21 9.70 -8.35
N CYS A 14 1.45 10.17 -7.14
CA CYS A 14 0.48 10.11 -6.05
C CYS A 14 -0.60 11.20 -6.22
N GLU A 15 -1.58 10.96 -7.09
CA GLU A 15 -2.72 11.87 -7.27
C GLU A 15 -3.80 11.63 -6.20
N PRO A 16 -4.41 12.70 -5.64
CA PRO A 16 -5.51 12.60 -4.67
C PRO A 16 -6.63 11.64 -5.09
N GLN A 17 -6.99 11.64 -6.38
CA GLN A 17 -8.07 10.81 -6.93
C GLN A 17 -7.70 9.33 -6.90
N THR A 18 -6.44 8.98 -7.14
CA THR A 18 -5.94 7.61 -7.10
C THR A 18 -5.99 7.06 -5.68
N LEU A 19 -5.51 7.84 -4.71
CA LEU A 19 -5.58 7.48 -3.29
C LEU A 19 -7.02 7.35 -2.81
N ASN A 20 -7.88 8.31 -3.16
CA ASN A 20 -9.28 8.27 -2.79
C ASN A 20 -10.00 7.06 -3.40
N GLY A 21 -9.73 6.74 -4.67
CA GLY A 21 -10.30 5.56 -5.33
C GLY A 21 -9.89 4.25 -4.67
N PHE A 22 -8.63 4.15 -4.21
CA PHE A 22 -8.18 2.99 -3.44
C PHE A 22 -8.88 2.87 -2.09
N ILE A 23 -8.97 3.98 -1.33
CA ILE A 23 -9.65 4.02 -0.03
C ILE A 23 -11.13 3.64 -0.19
N ASP A 24 -11.84 4.30 -1.10
CA ASP A 24 -13.28 4.09 -1.32
C ASP A 24 -13.62 2.64 -1.68
N ARG A 25 -12.69 1.94 -2.35
CA ARG A 25 -12.93 0.59 -2.86
C ARG A 25 -12.47 -0.51 -1.91
N PHE A 26 -11.38 -0.30 -1.19
CA PHE A 26 -10.72 -1.39 -0.47
C PHE A 26 -10.65 -1.20 1.03
N VAL A 27 -10.75 0.03 1.55
CA VAL A 27 -10.57 0.34 2.97
C VAL A 27 -11.91 0.40 3.68
N ASP A 28 -12.01 -0.22 4.87
CA ASP A 28 -13.14 -0.01 5.76
C ASP A 28 -12.99 1.35 6.45
N VAL A 29 -13.58 2.39 5.87
CA VAL A 29 -13.51 3.75 6.42
C VAL A 29 -14.31 3.93 7.73
N THR A 30 -15.18 2.97 8.08
CA THR A 30 -15.93 3.02 9.34
C THR A 30 -15.12 2.46 10.49
N GLU A 31 -14.32 1.43 10.24
CA GLU A 31 -13.41 0.81 11.20
C GLU A 31 -12.03 0.60 10.57
N PRO A 32 -11.25 1.66 10.30
CA PRO A 32 -10.03 1.58 9.49
C PRO A 32 -8.87 0.86 10.18
N GLY A 33 -8.96 0.54 11.47
CA GLY A 33 -7.88 -0.07 12.25
C GLY A 33 -6.77 0.91 12.66
N ASP A 34 -6.48 1.90 11.82
CA ASP A 34 -5.55 3.00 12.11
C ASP A 34 -6.26 4.36 12.06
N GLU A 35 -6.37 5.03 13.22
CA GLU A 35 -7.03 6.34 13.37
C GLU A 35 -6.37 7.46 12.54
N ARG A 36 -5.09 7.26 12.17
CA ARG A 36 -4.28 8.21 11.41
C ARG A 36 -4.70 8.31 9.94
N LEU A 37 -5.58 7.41 9.47
CA LEU A 37 -6.23 7.53 8.17
C LEU A 37 -6.89 8.92 7.99
N SER A 38 -7.50 9.47 9.05
CA SER A 38 -8.16 10.77 8.98
C SER A 38 -7.20 11.93 8.68
N ALA A 39 -6.01 11.92 9.29
CA ALA A 39 -4.95 12.90 9.03
C ALA A 39 -4.37 12.71 7.62
N PHE A 40 -4.20 11.45 7.19
CA PHE A 40 -3.75 11.13 5.82
C PHE A 40 -4.71 11.67 4.76
N VAL A 41 -6.01 11.46 4.92
CA VAL A 41 -7.03 11.96 3.99
C VAL A 41 -6.96 13.50 3.89
N ARG A 42 -6.83 14.20 5.02
CA ARG A 42 -6.67 15.66 5.03
C ARG A 42 -5.40 16.11 4.30
N ALA A 43 -4.28 15.43 4.55
CA ALA A 43 -2.99 15.81 3.99
C ALA A 43 -2.86 15.52 2.49
N TYR A 44 -3.25 14.33 2.05
CA TYR A 44 -2.93 13.82 0.71
C TYR A 44 -4.13 13.84 -0.24
N ILE A 45 -5.36 13.96 0.26
CA ILE A 45 -6.57 13.91 -0.57
C ILE A 45 -7.29 15.26 -0.58
N ALA A 46 -7.70 15.75 0.60
CA ALA A 46 -8.41 17.03 0.71
C ALA A 46 -7.48 18.25 0.59
N GLN A 47 -6.18 18.04 0.81
CA GLN A 47 -5.15 19.09 0.78
C GLN A 47 -5.43 20.24 1.78
N ASP A 48 -5.98 19.90 2.95
CA ASP A 48 -6.40 20.82 3.99
C ASP A 48 -5.74 20.53 5.36
N ALA A 49 -4.70 19.70 5.38
CA ALA A 49 -3.98 19.34 6.61
C ALA A 49 -3.37 20.53 7.33
N ASP A 50 -3.48 20.50 8.67
CA ASP A 50 -2.81 21.43 9.57
C ASP A 50 -1.52 20.84 10.17
N GLN A 51 -0.89 21.57 11.08
CA GLN A 51 0.35 21.14 11.72
C GLN A 51 0.17 19.87 12.58
N ALA A 52 -1.00 19.68 13.19
CA ALA A 52 -1.26 18.50 14.00
C ALA A 52 -1.39 17.25 13.11
N ASP A 53 -2.02 17.39 11.93
CA ASP A 53 -2.09 16.31 10.94
C ASP A 53 -0.69 15.86 10.49
N TRP A 54 0.19 16.82 10.18
CA TRP A 54 1.57 16.50 9.79
C TRP A 54 2.39 15.87 10.92
N ALA A 55 2.14 16.27 12.18
CA ALA A 55 2.77 15.63 13.33
C ALA A 55 2.34 14.18 13.49
N VAL A 56 1.06 13.87 13.26
CA VAL A 56 0.54 12.49 13.29
C VAL A 56 1.13 11.65 12.16
N ILE A 57 1.26 12.21 10.95
CA ILE A 57 1.87 11.52 9.81
C ILE A 57 3.36 11.28 10.04
N ALA A 58 4.06 12.22 10.67
CA ALA A 58 5.47 12.06 11.03
C ALA A 58 5.71 10.82 11.91
N GLU A 59 4.80 10.51 12.83
CA GLU A 59 4.90 9.31 13.69
C GLU A 59 4.83 7.97 12.93
N LEU A 60 4.31 7.96 11.70
CA LEU A 60 4.31 6.77 10.84
C LEU A 60 5.68 6.52 10.18
N SER A 61 6.54 7.52 10.17
CA SER A 61 7.82 7.48 9.48
C SER A 61 8.91 6.94 10.42
N PRO A 62 9.87 6.13 9.94
CA PRO A 62 10.86 5.48 10.80
C PRO A 62 11.68 6.44 11.68
N ASN A 63 11.99 7.65 11.17
CA ASN A 63 12.75 8.66 11.90
C ASN A 63 11.91 9.88 12.31
N GLY A 64 10.58 9.81 12.22
CA GLY A 64 9.71 10.94 12.53
C GLY A 64 9.65 12.02 11.44
N GLU A 65 10.12 11.74 10.23
CA GLU A 65 10.05 12.66 9.09
C GLU A 65 9.26 12.04 7.93
N PRO A 66 8.12 12.63 7.49
CA PRO A 66 7.33 12.11 6.37
C PRO A 66 8.11 11.90 5.07
N ALA A 67 9.19 12.67 4.88
CA ALA A 67 10.09 12.56 3.74
C ALA A 67 10.84 11.21 3.67
N ASP A 68 10.92 10.47 4.78
CA ASP A 68 11.56 9.15 4.82
C ASP A 68 10.66 8.02 4.29
N GLY A 69 9.45 8.35 3.88
CA GLY A 69 8.41 7.42 3.48
C GLY A 69 7.76 6.73 4.67
N PHE A 70 6.48 6.40 4.52
CA PHE A 70 5.68 5.82 5.60
C PHE A 70 4.58 4.92 5.04
N SER A 71 4.07 4.03 5.89
CA SER A 71 3.01 3.08 5.52
C SER A 71 1.86 3.15 6.53
N LEU A 72 0.64 3.14 6.03
CA LEU A 72 -0.58 2.91 6.77
C LEU A 72 -1.03 1.47 6.56
N TYR A 73 -1.34 0.78 7.66
CA TYR A 73 -1.92 -0.55 7.65
C TYR A 73 -3.36 -0.43 8.11
N LEU A 74 -4.29 -0.78 7.23
CA LEU A 74 -5.71 -0.51 7.37
C LEU A 74 -6.50 -1.80 7.28
N ASN A 75 -7.66 -1.81 7.93
CA ASN A 75 -8.65 -2.86 7.70
C ASN A 75 -9.22 -2.72 6.28
N ALA A 76 -9.35 -3.85 5.60
CA ALA A 76 -9.96 -3.92 4.28
C ALA A 76 -11.39 -4.47 4.34
N VAL A 77 -12.23 -4.10 3.36
CA VAL A 77 -13.64 -4.53 3.31
C VAL A 77 -13.76 -6.02 2.96
N GLU A 78 -13.01 -6.49 1.96
CA GLU A 78 -13.09 -7.88 1.43
C GLU A 78 -11.76 -8.64 1.50
N HIS A 79 -10.70 -7.99 2.00
CA HIS A 79 -9.34 -8.54 2.06
C HIS A 79 -8.85 -8.60 3.51
N TYR A 80 -7.75 -9.30 3.75
CA TYR A 80 -7.19 -9.40 5.10
C TYR A 80 -6.71 -8.04 5.63
N GLY A 81 -6.15 -7.22 4.74
CA GLY A 81 -5.70 -5.86 5.04
C GLY A 81 -5.55 -5.03 3.77
N ALA A 82 -5.52 -3.72 3.95
CA ALA A 82 -5.20 -2.74 2.93
C ALA A 82 -4.02 -1.88 3.40
N ILE A 83 -3.09 -1.58 2.50
CA ILE A 83 -1.86 -0.89 2.82
C ILE A 83 -1.67 0.27 1.85
N ILE A 84 -1.37 1.45 2.40
CA ILE A 84 -1.01 2.63 1.61
C ILE A 84 0.35 3.10 2.08
N THR A 85 1.29 3.21 1.16
CA THR A 85 2.63 3.71 1.45
C THR A 85 2.93 4.92 0.57
N ILE A 86 3.41 6.00 1.18
CA ILE A 86 4.03 7.11 0.46
C ILE A 86 5.53 6.91 0.52
N THR A 87 6.18 6.87 -0.64
CA THR A 87 7.62 6.62 -0.72
C THR A 87 8.43 7.89 -0.54
N GLN A 88 9.74 7.73 -0.30
CA GLN A 88 10.71 8.82 -0.24
C GLN A 88 10.72 9.68 -1.52
N GLU A 89 10.42 9.06 -2.66
CA GLU A 89 10.34 9.73 -3.96
C GLU A 89 8.97 10.38 -4.24
N GLY A 90 8.03 10.28 -3.30
CA GLY A 90 6.66 10.80 -3.46
C GLY A 90 5.76 9.93 -4.34
N ALA A 91 6.18 8.70 -4.65
CA ALA A 91 5.30 7.70 -5.26
C ALA A 91 4.35 7.12 -4.21
N ALA A 92 3.28 6.47 -4.66
CA ALA A 92 2.43 5.66 -3.81
C ALA A 92 2.66 4.18 -4.09
N VAL A 93 2.73 3.37 -3.03
CA VAL A 93 2.65 1.91 -3.11
C VAL A 93 1.35 1.49 -2.46
N LEU A 94 0.45 0.91 -3.26
CA LEU A 94 -0.90 0.50 -2.83
C LEU A 94 -0.93 -1.03 -2.75
N GLY A 95 -1.41 -1.57 -1.63
CA GLY A 95 -1.36 -3.01 -1.41
C GLY A 95 -2.55 -3.60 -0.69
N LEU A 96 -2.71 -4.90 -0.88
CA LEU A 96 -3.72 -5.72 -0.23
C LEU A 96 -3.04 -6.96 0.35
N SER A 97 -3.59 -7.48 1.43
CA SER A 97 -3.15 -8.74 2.03
C SER A 97 -4.21 -9.82 1.80
N LEU A 98 -3.77 -10.99 1.37
CA LEU A 98 -4.60 -12.19 1.24
C LEU A 98 -4.25 -13.15 2.37
N ASP A 99 -5.27 -13.72 3.02
CA ASP A 99 -5.08 -14.76 4.03
C ASP A 99 -4.59 -16.04 3.35
N ASP A 100 -3.47 -16.61 3.83
CA ASP A 100 -2.88 -17.84 3.31
C ASP A 100 -2.40 -18.79 4.42
N PRO A 101 -3.31 -19.28 5.28
CA PRO A 101 -2.95 -20.10 6.44
C PRO A 101 -2.21 -21.40 6.07
N ASP A 102 -2.36 -21.88 4.84
CA ASP A 102 -1.88 -23.17 4.37
C ASP A 102 -0.71 -23.07 3.36
N ALA A 103 -0.21 -21.86 3.06
CA ALA A 103 0.80 -21.62 2.03
C ALA A 103 0.40 -22.22 0.66
N SER A 104 -0.84 -21.99 0.25
CA SER A 104 -1.46 -22.63 -0.90
C SER A 104 -0.97 -22.01 -2.21
N PRO A 105 -0.52 -22.82 -3.20
CA PRO A 105 -0.20 -22.32 -4.55
C PRO A 105 -1.36 -21.58 -5.24
N GLU A 106 -2.60 -21.82 -4.80
CA GLU A 106 -3.78 -21.13 -5.33
C GLU A 106 -3.81 -19.65 -4.94
N VAL A 107 -3.36 -19.29 -3.74
CA VAL A 107 -3.35 -17.90 -3.27
C VAL A 107 -2.42 -17.06 -4.14
N MET A 108 -1.26 -17.58 -4.55
CA MET A 108 -0.37 -16.87 -5.46
C MET A 108 -0.98 -16.63 -6.85
N ARG A 109 -1.81 -17.56 -7.35
CA ARG A 109 -2.54 -17.35 -8.61
C ARG A 109 -3.61 -16.26 -8.47
N VAL A 110 -4.28 -16.20 -7.32
CA VAL A 110 -5.24 -15.12 -7.00
C VAL A 110 -4.50 -13.79 -6.86
N ALA A 111 -3.35 -13.77 -6.19
CA ALA A 111 -2.51 -12.58 -6.05
C ALA A 111 -2.05 -12.05 -7.42
N GLU A 112 -1.66 -12.92 -8.35
CA GLU A 112 -1.29 -12.50 -9.72
C GLU A 112 -2.45 -11.86 -10.48
N ALA A 113 -3.64 -12.45 -10.41
CA ALA A 113 -4.83 -11.89 -11.03
C ALA A 113 -5.18 -10.51 -10.43
N LEU A 114 -5.13 -10.39 -9.10
CA LEU A 114 -5.41 -9.16 -8.38
C LEU A 114 -4.37 -8.07 -8.68
N LEU A 115 -3.09 -8.41 -8.74
CA LEU A 115 -2.03 -7.48 -9.14
C LEU A 115 -2.27 -6.91 -10.54
N ASN A 116 -2.64 -7.74 -11.52
CA ASN A 116 -2.94 -7.27 -12.87
C ASN A 116 -4.19 -6.37 -12.91
N GLN A 117 -5.20 -6.68 -12.09
CA GLN A 117 -6.36 -5.81 -11.93
C GLN A 117 -5.96 -4.45 -11.34
N LEU A 118 -5.29 -4.43 -10.18
CA LEU A 118 -4.87 -3.20 -9.51
C LEU A 118 -3.95 -2.35 -10.39
N ARG A 119 -3.04 -2.99 -11.14
CA ARG A 119 -2.18 -2.28 -12.10
C ARG A 119 -2.98 -1.58 -13.18
N THR A 120 -3.99 -2.25 -13.72
CA THR A 120 -4.86 -1.64 -14.73
C THR A 120 -5.70 -0.53 -14.13
N GLU A 121 -6.28 -0.77 -12.94
CA GLU A 121 -7.19 0.13 -12.24
C GLU A 121 -6.49 1.43 -11.82
N PHE A 122 -5.26 1.36 -11.31
CA PHE A 122 -4.49 2.51 -10.84
C PHE A 122 -3.38 2.96 -11.79
N ALA A 123 -3.42 2.49 -13.04
CA ALA A 123 -2.41 2.75 -14.06
C ALA A 123 -0.97 2.50 -13.57
N ALA A 124 -0.78 1.51 -12.70
CA ALA A 124 0.48 1.21 -12.07
C ALA A 124 1.39 0.39 -13.02
N PRO A 125 2.60 0.88 -13.38
CA PRO A 125 3.51 0.19 -14.28
C PRO A 125 3.98 -1.17 -13.77
N ALA A 126 4.11 -1.35 -12.45
CA ALA A 126 4.64 -2.56 -11.84
C ALA A 126 3.84 -2.99 -10.61
N GLY A 127 3.92 -4.28 -10.31
CA GLY A 127 3.40 -4.89 -9.11
C GLY A 127 4.29 -6.04 -8.63
N CYS A 128 4.24 -6.33 -7.33
CA CYS A 128 4.93 -7.46 -6.71
C CYS A 128 4.07 -8.12 -5.64
N ALA A 129 4.33 -9.40 -5.36
CA ALA A 129 3.74 -10.09 -4.22
C ALA A 129 4.73 -11.05 -3.57
N GLY A 130 4.50 -11.33 -2.29
CA GLY A 130 5.27 -12.29 -1.50
C GLY A 130 4.62 -12.56 -0.15
N THR A 131 5.05 -13.65 0.49
CA THR A 131 4.61 -13.97 1.86
C THR A 131 5.23 -13.01 2.86
N GLU A 132 4.41 -12.34 3.68
CA GLU A 132 4.86 -11.35 4.67
C GLU A 132 5.82 -10.30 4.06
N LEU A 133 5.53 -9.90 2.82
CA LEU A 133 6.36 -8.95 2.08
C LEU A 133 6.07 -7.55 2.63
N PRO A 134 7.03 -6.82 3.20
CA PRO A 134 6.78 -5.45 3.63
C PRO A 134 6.54 -4.52 2.43
N PRO A 135 5.73 -3.46 2.58
CA PRO A 135 5.58 -2.46 1.54
C PRO A 135 6.88 -1.68 1.35
N ALA A 136 7.28 -1.46 0.10
CA ALA A 136 8.46 -0.65 -0.22
C ALA A 136 8.19 0.84 0.03
N ARG A 137 9.08 1.51 0.75
CA ARG A 137 9.07 2.96 1.02
C ARG A 137 10.05 3.73 0.15
N SER A 138 10.80 3.05 -0.71
CA SER A 138 11.67 3.65 -1.70
C SER A 138 11.77 2.78 -2.94
N ARG A 139 12.28 3.34 -4.03
CA ARG A 139 12.56 2.59 -5.25
C ARG A 139 13.63 1.51 -5.01
N GLN A 140 14.60 1.80 -4.14
CA GLN A 140 15.62 0.83 -3.76
C GLN A 140 15.01 -0.37 -3.02
N GLU A 141 14.12 -0.13 -2.06
CA GLU A 141 13.39 -1.21 -1.37
C GLU A 141 12.48 -1.98 -2.35
N TRP A 142 11.88 -1.28 -3.33
CA TRP A 142 11.06 -1.94 -4.35
C TRP A 142 11.86 -2.89 -5.23
N ASP A 143 13.09 -2.54 -5.60
CA ASP A 143 13.94 -3.35 -6.48
C ASP A 143 14.64 -4.52 -5.73
N ASP A 144 14.52 -4.59 -4.39
CA ASP A 144 15.00 -5.73 -3.61
C ASP A 144 14.08 -6.96 -3.81
N ASP A 145 14.64 -8.02 -4.38
CA ASP A 145 13.92 -9.26 -4.68
C ASP A 145 13.94 -10.29 -3.54
N ALA A 146 14.58 -10.00 -2.39
CA ALA A 146 14.82 -10.99 -1.34
C ALA A 146 13.57 -11.73 -0.84
N LEU A 147 12.42 -11.05 -0.77
CA LEU A 147 11.13 -11.61 -0.33
C LEU A 147 10.09 -11.67 -1.46
N VAL A 148 10.42 -11.19 -2.66
CA VAL A 148 9.50 -11.12 -3.78
C VAL A 148 9.38 -12.48 -4.44
N GLN A 149 8.16 -13.00 -4.52
CA GLN A 149 7.85 -14.28 -5.14
C GLN A 149 7.22 -14.11 -6.53
N LEU A 150 6.59 -12.96 -6.77
CA LEU A 150 5.93 -12.62 -8.02
C LEU A 150 6.21 -11.17 -8.40
N ARG A 151 6.52 -10.95 -9.69
CA ARG A 151 6.64 -9.63 -10.31
C ARG A 151 5.73 -9.57 -11.53
N VAL A 152 5.04 -8.45 -11.71
CA VAL A 152 4.29 -8.15 -12.92
C VAL A 152 4.62 -6.73 -13.39
N GLY A 153 4.87 -6.56 -14.69
CA GLY A 153 5.31 -5.27 -15.22
C GLY A 153 6.71 -4.86 -14.80
N THR A 154 7.06 -3.60 -15.06
CA THR A 154 8.41 -3.05 -14.81
C THR A 154 8.33 -1.57 -14.55
N LEU A 155 9.12 -1.08 -13.60
CA LEU A 155 9.33 0.35 -13.41
C LEU A 155 10.42 0.83 -14.37
N THR A 156 10.05 1.57 -15.41
CA THR A 156 10.99 2.17 -16.37
C THR A 156 11.71 3.37 -15.78
#